data_AF-A0A6B3GUQ4-F1
#
_entry.id   AF-A0A6B3GUQ4-F1
#
_cell.length_a   1.000
_cell.length_b   1.000
_cell.length_c   1.000
_cell.angle_alpha   90.00
_cell.angle_beta   90.00
_cell.angle_gamma   90.00
#
_symmetry.space_group_name_H-M   'P 1'
#
loop_
_entity.id
_entity.type
_entity.pdbx_description
1 polymer ?
#
loop_
_entity_poly.entity_id
_entity_poly.type
_entity_poly.pdbx_seq_one_letter_code
_entity_poly.pdbx_strand_id
1 'polypeptide(L)'
;VWAAGTDAEPATVTALGPAVGRRSAHELVELSIALRAAGRHRHADALPAEVAERREARDVVNVIECFTDRGLASEGDRVFAAAQERTVPHVLALVRGLVQGRHSDAAARVVDRAVAQWPAADIAHMITDLYVTDHLHQSAQALMSAMRNSAVPTQLLFHYLDEVSPGAEAVVQMVAATGSPERTAHLLTCLENGGQAHLAEVVFQQTLAQKPTGHAGLFLDVLACSGAAVMREADLYERASAASGPDMAPLLLALAAAGRNTAVGAVVLGCTASHDMSDLVLLVRQLHNLDHPLKPRAADVLHQIVVAVVQNWPMEEQATLVVALAQAGLTHDSGLLTTRAAASRPKFRSLLKSEQTKHAQKVLSRTFWRKGSHDGPTALSG
;
A
#
# COMPACT_ATOMS: atom_id res chain seq x y z
N VAL A 1 57.56 -9.36 29.72
CA VAL A 1 58.19 -9.55 28.40
C VAL A 1 57.26 -10.39 27.53
N TRP A 2 56.39 -9.76 26.74
CA TRP A 2 55.30 -10.47 26.05
C TRP A 2 55.24 -10.03 24.58
N ALA A 3 55.47 -10.97 23.66
CA ALA A 3 55.23 -11.07 22.21
C ALA A 3 54.98 -9.87 21.26
N ALA A 4 55.08 -8.59 21.65
CA ALA A 4 54.90 -7.47 20.69
C ALA A 4 56.12 -7.43 19.77
N GLY A 5 55.89 -7.54 18.46
CA GLY A 5 56.96 -7.54 17.48
C GLY A 5 57.83 -8.80 17.48
N THR A 6 57.36 -9.89 18.08
CA THR A 6 58.01 -11.21 17.95
C THR A 6 57.19 -12.14 17.06
N ASP A 7 57.78 -13.24 16.59
CA ASP A 7 57.12 -14.24 15.73
C ASP A 7 55.90 -14.91 16.39
N ALA A 8 55.66 -14.68 17.68
CA ALA A 8 54.51 -15.19 18.42
C ALA A 8 53.27 -14.27 18.33
N GLU A 9 53.41 -13.04 17.80
CA GLU A 9 52.30 -12.09 17.67
C GLU A 9 51.10 -12.66 16.90
N PRO A 10 51.26 -13.29 15.72
CA PRO A 10 50.14 -13.89 14.99
C PRO A 10 49.40 -14.96 15.81
N ALA A 11 50.14 -15.83 16.51
CA ALA A 11 49.55 -16.87 17.35
C ALA A 11 48.73 -16.28 18.51
N THR A 12 49.17 -15.16 19.09
CA THR A 12 48.42 -14.48 20.15
C THR A 12 47.16 -13.77 19.64
N VAL A 13 47.16 -13.24 18.41
CA VAL A 13 45.96 -12.70 17.77
C VAL A 13 44.96 -13.82 17.52
N THR A 14 45.42 -14.97 16.99
CA THR A 14 44.56 -16.15 16.80
C THR A 14 43.97 -16.69 18.11
N ALA A 15 44.73 -16.62 19.21
CA ALA A 15 44.25 -17.03 20.54
C ALA A 15 43.22 -16.07 21.15
N LEU A 16 43.07 -14.84 20.62
CA LEU A 16 42.07 -13.87 21.08
C LEU A 16 40.65 -14.39 20.82
N GLY A 17 40.44 -15.05 19.68
CA GLY A 17 39.12 -15.46 19.24
C GLY A 17 38.36 -16.39 20.20
N PRO A 18 38.92 -17.52 20.67
CA PRO A 18 38.25 -18.37 21.65
C PRO A 18 37.90 -17.65 22.96
N ALA A 19 38.71 -16.65 23.34
CA ALA A 19 38.45 -15.84 24.52
C ALA A 19 37.30 -14.84 24.29
N VAL A 20 37.15 -14.31 23.07
CA VAL A 20 36.08 -13.37 22.71
C VAL A 20 34.70 -13.98 22.91
N GLY A 21 34.51 -15.24 22.54
CA GLY A 21 33.23 -15.93 22.68
C GLY A 21 32.80 -16.22 24.13
N ARG A 22 33.71 -16.12 25.11
CA ARG A 22 33.42 -16.46 26.52
C ARG A 22 33.28 -15.26 27.44
N ARG A 23 33.74 -14.08 27.01
CA ARG A 23 33.74 -12.85 27.81
C ARG A 23 32.35 -12.22 27.81
N SER A 24 32.07 -11.28 28.71
CA SER A 24 30.91 -10.39 28.59
C SER A 24 31.19 -9.24 27.62
N ALA A 25 30.15 -8.53 27.18
CA ALA A 25 30.32 -7.32 26.35
C ALA A 25 31.19 -6.27 27.06
N HIS A 26 30.95 -6.06 28.36
CA HIS A 26 31.72 -5.13 29.17
C HIS A 26 33.21 -5.52 29.26
N GLU A 27 33.52 -6.79 29.49
CA GLU A 27 34.90 -7.29 29.54
C GLU A 27 35.64 -7.14 28.20
N LEU A 28 34.94 -7.20 27.07
CA LEU A 28 35.56 -6.99 25.75
C LEU A 28 35.92 -5.52 25.53
N VAL A 29 35.09 -4.60 25.99
CA VAL A 29 35.38 -3.16 25.91
C VAL A 29 36.55 -2.80 26.82
N GLU A 30 36.55 -3.28 28.06
CA GLU A 30 37.68 -3.12 29.00
C GLU A 30 38.96 -3.74 28.44
N LEU A 31 38.86 -4.91 27.79
CA LEU A 31 39.99 -5.54 27.12
C LEU A 31 40.54 -4.66 25.98
N SER A 32 39.67 -4.09 25.14
CA SER A 32 40.07 -3.19 24.06
C SER A 32 40.80 -1.94 24.60
N ILE A 33 40.26 -1.32 25.66
CA ILE A 33 40.89 -0.19 26.35
C ILE A 33 42.26 -0.57 26.90
N ALA A 34 42.34 -1.70 27.61
CA ALA A 34 43.58 -2.19 28.21
C ALA A 34 44.64 -2.52 27.16
N LEU A 35 44.26 -3.14 26.04
CA LEU A 35 45.17 -3.44 24.93
C LEU A 35 45.75 -2.16 24.34
N ARG A 36 44.92 -1.12 24.14
CA ARG A 36 45.38 0.18 23.64
C ARG A 36 46.29 0.90 24.61
N ALA A 37 45.92 0.94 25.90
CA ALA A 37 46.75 1.53 26.95
C ALA A 37 48.13 0.83 27.05
N ALA A 38 48.18 -0.47 26.74
CA ALA A 38 49.41 -1.25 26.69
C ALA A 38 50.17 -1.16 25.34
N GLY A 39 49.75 -0.31 24.41
CA GLY A 39 50.37 -0.14 23.09
C GLY A 39 50.14 -1.30 22.11
N ARG A 40 49.17 -2.19 22.39
CA ARG A 40 48.83 -3.38 21.59
C ARG A 40 47.75 -3.09 20.57
N HIS A 41 48.03 -2.14 19.68
CA HIS A 41 47.05 -1.66 18.69
C HIS A 41 46.56 -2.79 17.78
N ARG A 42 47.45 -3.68 17.30
CA ARG A 42 47.08 -4.81 16.45
C ARG A 42 46.04 -5.74 17.08
N HIS A 43 46.21 -6.10 18.36
CA HIS A 43 45.23 -6.93 19.08
C HIS A 43 43.92 -6.19 19.31
N ALA A 44 43.98 -4.90 19.64
CA ALA A 44 42.79 -4.09 19.81
C ALA A 44 42.03 -3.92 18.48
N ASP A 45 42.73 -3.78 17.36
CA ASP A 45 42.16 -3.63 16.01
C ASP A 45 41.61 -4.95 15.46
N ALA A 46 42.13 -6.11 15.90
CA ALA A 46 41.59 -7.43 15.55
C ALA A 46 40.32 -7.80 16.34
N LEU A 47 40.12 -7.19 17.52
CA LEU A 47 39.01 -7.53 18.41
C LEU A 47 37.63 -7.29 17.77
N PRO A 48 37.36 -6.19 17.04
CA PRO A 48 36.09 -6.01 16.34
C PRO A 48 35.72 -7.14 15.38
N ALA A 49 36.68 -7.63 14.59
CA ALA A 49 36.46 -8.72 13.64
C ALA A 49 36.16 -10.04 14.36
N GLU A 50 36.93 -10.36 15.40
CA GLU A 50 36.70 -11.58 16.21
C GLU A 50 35.35 -11.54 16.95
N VAL A 51 34.91 -10.36 17.40
CA VAL A 51 33.57 -10.17 17.99
C VAL A 51 32.50 -10.47 16.95
N ALA A 52 32.59 -9.84 15.78
CA ALA A 52 31.62 -10.04 14.71
C ALA A 52 31.54 -11.51 14.28
N GLU A 53 32.69 -12.19 14.12
CA GLU A 53 32.77 -13.57 13.65
C GLU A 53 32.22 -14.59 14.66
N ARG A 54 32.49 -14.41 15.95
CA ARG A 54 32.27 -15.46 16.95
C ARG A 54 31.05 -15.27 17.83
N ARG A 55 30.51 -14.05 17.91
CA ARG A 55 29.35 -13.77 18.74
C ARG A 55 28.04 -14.03 18.00
N GLU A 56 27.01 -14.31 18.80
CA GLU A 56 25.63 -14.23 18.34
C GLU A 56 25.23 -12.78 18.09
N ALA A 57 24.26 -12.56 17.21
CA ALA A 57 23.92 -11.21 16.77
C ALA A 57 23.43 -10.30 17.92
N ARG A 58 22.72 -10.86 18.91
CA ARG A 58 22.32 -10.11 20.11
C ARG A 58 23.52 -9.64 20.93
N ASP A 59 24.52 -10.50 21.09
CA ASP A 59 25.75 -10.15 21.79
C ASP A 59 26.56 -9.11 21.02
N VAL A 60 26.56 -9.17 19.68
CA VAL A 60 27.18 -8.14 18.83
C VAL A 60 26.56 -6.77 19.11
N VAL A 61 25.22 -6.67 19.18
CA VAL A 61 24.53 -5.41 19.53
C VAL A 61 24.93 -4.92 20.92
N ASN A 62 24.92 -5.80 21.93
CA ASN A 62 25.35 -5.45 23.29
C ASN A 62 26.79 -4.93 23.34
N VAL A 63 27.69 -5.51 22.55
CA VAL A 63 29.09 -5.06 22.45
C VAL A 63 29.20 -3.68 21.80
N ILE A 64 28.44 -3.43 20.73
CA ILE A 64 28.40 -2.13 20.05
C ILE A 64 27.89 -1.04 21.00
N GLU A 65 26.82 -1.33 21.77
CA GLU A 65 26.28 -0.42 22.79
C GLU A 65 27.34 -0.12 23.86
N CYS A 66 27.98 -1.16 24.42
CA CYS A 66 29.03 -0.98 25.43
C CYS A 66 30.22 -0.16 24.91
N PHE A 67 30.62 -0.32 23.65
CA PHE A 67 31.67 0.50 23.03
C PHE A 67 31.23 1.96 22.93
N THR A 68 29.99 2.19 22.50
CA THR A 68 29.43 3.55 22.33
C THR A 68 29.32 4.26 23.67
N ASP A 69 28.81 3.59 24.71
CA ASP A 69 28.66 4.13 26.06
C ASP A 69 30.00 4.50 26.71
N ARG A 70 31.09 3.84 26.30
CA ARG A 70 32.46 4.13 26.75
C ARG A 70 33.21 5.12 25.84
N GLY A 71 32.53 5.78 24.91
CA GLY A 71 33.12 6.78 24.01
C GLY A 71 34.01 6.18 22.92
N LEU A 72 33.88 4.89 22.64
CA LEU A 72 34.63 4.14 21.62
C LEU A 72 33.76 3.83 20.39
N ALA A 73 32.97 4.80 19.94
CA ALA A 73 32.04 4.64 18.83
C ALA A 73 32.70 4.06 17.56
N SER A 74 33.95 4.43 17.26
CA SER A 74 34.70 3.89 16.12
C SER A 74 34.91 2.38 16.17
N GLU A 75 35.05 1.78 17.37
CA GLU A 75 35.17 0.33 17.51
C GLU A 75 33.81 -0.35 17.36
N GLY A 76 32.76 0.28 17.88
CA GLY A 76 31.38 -0.15 17.63
C GLY A 76 31.09 -0.19 16.13
N ASP A 77 31.47 0.84 15.39
CA ASP A 77 31.29 0.91 13.93
C ASP A 77 32.07 -0.19 13.19
N ARG A 78 33.28 -0.52 13.65
CA ARG A 78 34.08 -1.63 13.09
C ARG A 78 33.45 -3.00 13.34
N VAL A 79 32.97 -3.26 14.57
CA VAL A 79 32.23 -4.48 14.91
C VAL A 79 30.98 -4.58 14.02
N PHE A 80 30.25 -3.47 13.92
CA PHE A 80 29.02 -3.38 13.14
C PHE A 80 29.27 -3.64 11.65
N ALA A 81 30.34 -3.08 11.07
CA ALA A 81 30.73 -3.31 9.68
C ALA A 81 31.09 -4.77 9.43
N ALA A 82 31.95 -5.37 10.26
CA ALA A 82 32.36 -6.76 10.11
C ALA A 82 31.19 -7.74 10.29
N ALA A 83 30.23 -7.44 11.18
CA ALA A 83 29.07 -8.30 11.41
C ALA A 83 28.11 -8.35 10.21
N GLN A 84 28.11 -7.31 9.35
CA GLN A 84 27.26 -7.24 8.16
C GLN A 84 27.76 -8.13 7.02
N GLU A 85 29.02 -8.53 7.03
CA GLU A 85 29.63 -9.38 5.99
C GLU A 85 29.39 -10.89 6.25
N ARG A 86 28.62 -11.22 7.28
CA ARG A 86 28.31 -12.60 7.68
C ARG A 86 27.17 -13.20 6.85
N THR A 87 26.79 -14.42 7.23
CA THR A 87 25.71 -15.17 6.60
C THR A 87 24.35 -14.47 6.76
N VAL A 88 23.43 -14.72 5.82
CA VAL A 88 22.06 -14.17 5.83
C VAL A 88 21.35 -14.36 7.19
N PRO A 89 21.37 -15.56 7.83
CA PRO A 89 20.74 -15.74 9.14
C PRO A 89 21.34 -14.86 10.24
N HIS A 90 22.66 -14.60 10.20
CA HIS A 90 23.30 -13.75 11.19
C HIS A 90 22.87 -12.29 11.03
N VAL A 91 22.84 -11.79 9.78
CA VAL A 91 22.41 -10.42 9.47
C VAL A 91 20.94 -10.21 9.83
N LEU A 92 20.07 -11.18 9.56
CA LEU A 92 18.66 -11.15 10.02
C LEU A 92 18.56 -11.07 11.54
N ALA A 93 19.30 -11.91 12.27
CA ALA A 93 19.34 -11.85 13.72
C ALA A 93 19.90 -10.50 14.24
N LEU A 94 20.85 -9.90 13.52
CA LEU A 94 21.41 -8.58 13.83
C LEU A 94 20.38 -7.47 13.65
N VAL A 95 19.65 -7.47 12.53
CA VAL A 95 18.55 -6.51 12.28
C VAL A 95 17.51 -6.60 13.39
N ARG A 96 17.08 -7.82 13.76
CA ARG A 96 16.12 -8.03 14.86
C ARG A 96 16.66 -7.53 16.20
N GLY A 97 17.91 -7.83 16.52
CA GLY A 97 18.57 -7.35 17.74
C GLY A 97 18.62 -5.83 17.81
N LEU A 98 18.93 -5.16 16.70
CA LEU A 98 18.96 -3.70 16.61
C LEU A 98 17.57 -3.09 16.78
N VAL A 99 16.53 -3.66 16.16
CA VAL A 99 15.15 -3.20 16.33
C VAL A 99 14.70 -3.35 17.80
N GLN A 100 15.00 -4.49 18.43
CA GLN A 100 14.72 -4.71 19.85
C GLN A 100 15.46 -3.73 20.76
N GLY A 101 16.70 -3.39 20.41
CA GLY A 101 17.52 -2.35 21.07
C GLY A 101 17.11 -0.91 20.75
N ARG A 102 16.04 -0.70 19.95
CA ARG A 102 15.56 0.62 19.50
C ARG A 102 16.53 1.39 18.59
N HIS A 103 17.42 0.68 17.91
CA HIS A 103 18.37 1.21 16.93
C HIS A 103 17.83 1.10 15.50
N SER A 104 16.62 1.61 15.26
CA SER A 104 15.91 1.47 13.97
C SER A 104 16.72 1.99 12.77
N ASP A 105 17.44 3.10 12.92
CA ASP A 105 18.27 3.66 11.85
C ASP A 105 19.48 2.78 11.52
N ALA A 106 20.05 2.10 12.52
CA ALA A 106 21.14 1.15 12.30
C ALA A 106 20.61 -0.10 11.59
N ALA A 107 19.45 -0.63 12.04
CA ALA A 107 18.78 -1.73 11.38
C ALA A 107 18.47 -1.42 9.89
N ALA A 108 17.97 -0.20 9.62
CA ALA A 108 17.74 0.29 8.27
C ALA A 108 19.02 0.27 7.41
N ARG A 109 20.15 0.77 7.94
CA ARG A 109 21.44 0.75 7.22
C ARG A 109 21.94 -0.67 6.92
N VAL A 110 21.74 -1.62 7.85
CA VAL A 110 22.09 -3.04 7.60
C VAL A 110 21.27 -3.59 6.45
N VAL A 111 19.95 -3.35 6.45
CA VAL A 111 19.05 -3.82 5.39
C VAL A 111 19.45 -3.24 4.03
N ASP A 112 19.68 -1.93 3.94
CA ASP A 112 20.08 -1.28 2.68
C ASP A 112 21.41 -1.82 2.15
N ARG A 113 22.38 -2.08 3.04
CA ARG A 113 23.66 -2.67 2.64
C ARG A 113 23.51 -4.13 2.17
N ALA A 114 22.72 -4.93 2.88
CA ALA A 114 22.43 -6.31 2.49
C ALA A 114 21.79 -6.35 1.09
N VAL A 115 20.77 -5.51 0.86
CA VAL A 115 20.12 -5.36 -0.45
C VAL A 115 21.09 -4.93 -1.56
N ALA A 116 22.10 -4.12 -1.24
CA ALA A 116 23.09 -3.67 -2.22
C ALA A 116 24.08 -4.76 -2.65
N GLN A 117 24.30 -5.78 -1.82
CA GLN A 117 25.36 -6.77 -2.00
C GLN A 117 24.85 -8.18 -2.33
N TRP A 118 23.64 -8.51 -1.89
CA TRP A 118 23.12 -9.87 -1.96
C TRP A 118 22.43 -10.17 -3.29
N PRO A 119 22.42 -11.44 -3.72
CA PRO A 119 21.61 -11.86 -4.86
C PRO A 119 20.11 -11.80 -4.55
N ALA A 120 19.28 -11.77 -5.60
CA ALA A 120 17.83 -11.64 -5.50
C ALA A 120 17.17 -12.68 -4.58
N ALA A 121 17.64 -13.93 -4.60
CA ALA A 121 17.11 -15.01 -3.77
C ALA A 121 17.31 -14.75 -2.27
N ASP A 122 18.49 -14.27 -1.87
CA ASP A 122 18.80 -13.96 -0.47
C ASP A 122 18.01 -12.73 0.00
N ILE A 123 17.82 -11.73 -0.89
CA ILE A 123 16.97 -10.56 -0.61
C ILE A 123 15.52 -10.99 -0.40
N ALA A 124 14.97 -11.86 -1.26
CA ALA A 124 13.62 -12.39 -1.11
C ALA A 124 13.45 -13.14 0.21
N HIS A 125 14.41 -14.00 0.57
CA HIS A 125 14.40 -14.70 1.86
C HIS A 125 14.42 -13.73 3.05
N MET A 126 15.25 -12.69 2.98
CA MET A 126 15.31 -11.66 4.02
C MET A 126 13.98 -10.90 4.15
N ILE A 127 13.38 -10.47 3.05
CA ILE A 127 12.09 -9.77 3.05
C ILE A 127 11.00 -10.63 3.71
N THR A 128 10.93 -11.90 3.34
CA THR A 128 9.96 -12.86 3.85
C THR A 128 10.17 -13.18 5.32
N ASP A 129 11.40 -13.40 5.75
CA ASP A 129 11.71 -13.69 7.15
C ASP A 129 11.41 -12.49 8.06
N LEU A 130 11.69 -11.26 7.60
CA LEU A 130 11.29 -10.03 8.29
C LEU A 130 9.77 -9.87 8.35
N TYR A 131 9.05 -10.25 7.29
CA TYR A 131 7.59 -10.25 7.27
C TYR A 131 7.02 -11.23 8.31
N VAL A 132 7.46 -12.49 8.29
CA VAL A 132 6.94 -13.55 9.16
C VAL A 132 7.22 -13.28 10.64
N THR A 133 8.29 -12.53 10.93
CA THR A 133 8.64 -12.14 12.29
C THR A 133 8.15 -10.75 12.71
N ASP A 134 7.18 -10.19 11.99
CA ASP A 134 6.51 -8.91 12.30
C ASP A 134 7.45 -7.68 12.31
N HIS A 135 8.56 -7.75 11.57
CA HIS A 135 9.46 -6.62 11.32
C HIS A 135 9.05 -5.91 10.02
N LEU A 136 7.78 -5.54 9.91
CA LEU A 136 7.15 -5.06 8.67
C LEU A 136 7.83 -3.81 8.10
N HIS A 137 8.32 -2.90 8.96
CA HIS A 137 9.03 -1.70 8.50
C HIS A 137 10.33 -2.05 7.77
N GLN A 138 11.12 -2.97 8.32
CA GLN A 138 12.37 -3.44 7.73
C GLN A 138 12.11 -4.28 6.47
N SER A 139 11.05 -5.12 6.47
CA SER A 139 10.60 -5.86 5.30
C SER A 139 10.22 -4.91 4.15
N ALA A 140 9.41 -3.89 4.44
CA ALA A 140 9.02 -2.87 3.47
C ALA A 140 10.23 -2.08 2.95
N GLN A 141 11.17 -1.72 3.84
CA GLN A 141 12.39 -1.05 3.45
C GLN A 141 13.24 -1.93 2.52
N ALA A 142 13.43 -3.20 2.86
CA ALA A 142 14.20 -4.15 2.05
C ALA A 142 13.62 -4.24 0.62
N LEU A 143 12.30 -4.39 0.49
CA LEU A 143 11.65 -4.39 -0.82
C LEU A 143 11.87 -3.08 -1.58
N MET A 144 11.59 -1.94 -0.94
CA MET A 144 11.73 -0.63 -1.60
C MET A 144 13.18 -0.32 -1.99
N SER A 145 14.15 -0.73 -1.19
CA SER A 145 15.57 -0.59 -1.53
C SER A 145 15.97 -1.53 -2.67
N ALA A 146 15.42 -2.75 -2.71
CA ALA A 146 15.70 -3.68 -3.79
C ALA A 146 15.13 -3.20 -5.12
N MET A 147 13.92 -2.64 -5.12
CA MET A 147 13.29 -2.08 -6.32
C MET A 147 13.98 -0.81 -6.86
N ARG A 148 14.64 -0.05 -5.98
CA ARG A 148 15.46 1.10 -6.39
C ARG A 148 16.84 0.69 -6.92
N ASN A 149 17.30 -0.50 -6.54
CA ASN A 149 18.59 -1.01 -6.95
C ASN A 149 18.50 -1.66 -8.34
N SER A 150 19.06 -1.02 -9.36
CA SER A 150 19.07 -1.55 -10.74
C SER A 150 19.87 -2.84 -10.92
N ALA A 151 20.66 -3.25 -9.92
CA ALA A 151 21.43 -4.50 -9.97
C ALA A 151 20.55 -5.76 -9.84
N VAL A 152 19.35 -5.64 -9.28
CA VAL A 152 18.42 -6.77 -9.08
C VAL A 152 17.22 -6.61 -10.01
N PRO A 153 17.06 -7.47 -11.03
CA PRO A 153 15.88 -7.41 -11.89
C PRO A 153 14.60 -7.62 -11.08
N THR A 154 13.67 -6.67 -11.16
CA THR A 154 12.38 -6.70 -10.44
C THR A 154 11.63 -8.03 -10.62
N GLN A 155 11.61 -8.56 -11.85
CA GLN A 155 10.94 -9.83 -12.16
C GLN A 155 11.56 -11.02 -11.43
N LEU A 156 12.89 -11.05 -11.32
CA LEU A 156 13.59 -12.12 -10.64
C LEU A 156 13.36 -12.08 -9.12
N LEU A 157 13.34 -10.87 -8.54
CA LEU A 157 13.02 -10.71 -7.12
C LEU A 157 11.62 -11.22 -6.79
N PHE A 158 10.62 -10.84 -7.57
CA PHE A 158 9.24 -11.26 -7.33
C PHE A 158 9.02 -12.75 -7.59
N HIS A 159 9.72 -13.33 -8.58
CA HIS A 159 9.74 -14.78 -8.78
C HIS A 159 10.20 -15.51 -7.50
N TYR A 160 11.31 -15.08 -6.89
CA TYR A 160 11.78 -15.68 -5.63
C TYR A 160 10.85 -15.40 -4.44
N LEU A 161 10.17 -14.25 -4.40
CA LEU A 161 9.17 -13.97 -3.37
C LEU A 161 7.96 -14.89 -3.47
N ASP A 162 7.57 -15.31 -4.68
CA ASP A 162 6.49 -16.27 -4.89
C ASP A 162 6.87 -17.71 -4.53
N GLU A 163 8.16 -18.05 -4.55
CA GLU A 163 8.66 -19.36 -4.10
C GLU A 163 8.63 -19.54 -2.58
N VAL A 164 8.40 -18.47 -1.81
CA VAL A 164 8.39 -18.49 -0.34
C VAL A 164 7.07 -17.95 0.22
N SER A 165 6.55 -18.57 1.29
CA SER A 165 5.35 -18.06 1.97
C SER A 165 5.67 -16.76 2.72
N PRO A 166 4.93 -15.65 2.55
CA PRO A 166 3.52 -15.60 2.09
C PRO A 166 3.29 -15.27 0.61
N GLY A 167 4.33 -15.16 -0.21
CA GLY A 167 4.24 -14.77 -1.63
C GLY A 167 4.46 -13.27 -1.87
N ALA A 168 4.69 -12.91 -3.14
CA ALA A 168 4.92 -11.51 -3.55
C ALA A 168 3.75 -10.59 -3.19
N GLU A 169 2.52 -11.04 -3.44
CA GLU A 169 1.31 -10.24 -3.26
C GLU A 169 1.16 -9.77 -1.81
N ALA A 170 1.32 -10.66 -0.84
CA ALA A 170 1.19 -10.33 0.58
C ALA A 170 2.25 -9.32 1.03
N VAL A 171 3.48 -9.44 0.55
CA VAL A 171 4.56 -8.49 0.84
C VAL A 171 4.23 -7.12 0.24
N VAL A 172 3.78 -7.06 -1.01
CA VAL A 172 3.39 -5.81 -1.69
C VAL A 172 2.22 -5.13 -0.98
N GLN A 173 1.20 -5.91 -0.60
CA GLN A 173 0.06 -5.41 0.19
C GLN A 173 0.51 -4.83 1.53
N MET A 174 1.47 -5.48 2.21
CA MET A 174 2.05 -4.98 3.46
C MET A 174 2.78 -3.64 3.24
N VAL A 175 3.56 -3.50 2.17
CA VAL A 175 4.24 -2.23 1.88
C VAL A 175 3.22 -1.13 1.58
N ALA A 176 2.17 -1.42 0.79
CA ALA A 176 1.11 -0.46 0.54
C ALA A 176 0.35 -0.07 1.83
N ALA A 177 0.08 -1.04 2.70
CA ALA A 177 -0.63 -0.83 3.97
C ALA A 177 0.17 0.00 4.97
N THR A 178 1.49 -0.14 5.01
CA THR A 178 2.38 0.56 5.96
C THR A 178 3.03 1.83 5.38
N GLY A 179 3.01 2.01 4.07
CA GLY A 179 3.68 3.10 3.36
C GLY A 179 2.99 4.47 3.47
N SER A 180 3.79 5.52 3.28
CA SER A 180 3.30 6.87 2.96
C SER A 180 2.77 6.91 1.52
N PRO A 181 1.93 7.89 1.16
CA PRO A 181 1.39 8.01 -0.20
C PRO A 181 2.48 8.01 -1.28
N GLU A 182 3.59 8.71 -1.03
CA GLU A 182 4.72 8.82 -1.95
C GLU A 182 5.44 7.48 -2.11
N ARG A 183 5.64 6.75 -1.00
CA ARG A 183 6.29 5.43 -1.02
C ARG A 183 5.43 4.42 -1.78
N THR A 184 4.12 4.43 -1.54
CA THR A 184 3.17 3.54 -2.20
C THR A 184 3.05 3.85 -3.69
N ALA A 185 3.03 5.14 -4.08
CA ALA A 185 3.06 5.56 -5.47
C ALA A 185 4.35 5.11 -6.17
N HIS A 186 5.50 5.28 -5.51
CA HIS A 186 6.78 4.81 -6.03
C HIS A 186 6.82 3.28 -6.20
N LEU A 187 6.31 2.52 -5.23
CA LEU A 187 6.15 1.07 -5.32
C LEU A 187 5.36 0.69 -6.58
N LEU A 188 4.20 1.30 -6.79
CA LEU A 188 3.36 1.03 -7.97
C LEU A 188 4.11 1.31 -9.27
N THR A 189 4.75 2.48 -9.40
CA THR A 189 5.50 2.83 -10.61
C THR A 189 6.67 1.86 -10.87
N CYS A 190 7.37 1.42 -9.82
CA CYS A 190 8.43 0.42 -9.96
C CYS A 190 7.89 -0.95 -10.37
N LEU A 191 6.69 -1.34 -9.93
CA LEU A 191 6.02 -2.56 -10.36
C LEU A 191 5.60 -2.50 -11.84
N GLU A 192 4.98 -1.40 -12.27
CA GLU A 192 4.63 -1.17 -13.69
C GLU A 192 5.87 -1.26 -14.59
N ASN A 193 6.93 -0.54 -14.23
CA ASN A 193 8.20 -0.55 -14.98
C ASN A 193 8.88 -1.92 -14.97
N GLY A 194 8.67 -2.70 -13.91
CA GLY A 194 9.15 -4.08 -13.80
C GLY A 194 8.31 -5.11 -14.57
N GLY A 195 7.22 -4.70 -15.23
CA GLY A 195 6.28 -5.60 -15.92
C GLY A 195 5.36 -6.37 -14.97
N GLN A 196 5.24 -5.95 -13.72
CA GLN A 196 4.41 -6.58 -12.69
C GLN A 196 3.05 -5.87 -12.57
N ALA A 197 2.32 -5.79 -13.69
CA ALA A 197 1.06 -5.05 -13.77
C ALA A 197 -0.01 -5.55 -12.78
N HIS A 198 -0.06 -6.86 -12.53
CA HIS A 198 -1.01 -7.44 -11.57
C HIS A 198 -0.72 -6.98 -10.12
N LEU A 199 0.54 -6.98 -9.69
CA LEU A 199 0.93 -6.46 -8.37
C LEU A 199 0.72 -4.95 -8.26
N ALA A 200 0.97 -4.20 -9.34
CA ALA A 200 0.69 -2.77 -9.39
C ALA A 200 -0.81 -2.49 -9.18
N GLU A 201 -1.68 -3.28 -9.80
CA GLU A 201 -3.13 -3.20 -9.58
C GLU A 201 -3.51 -3.54 -8.14
N VAL A 202 -2.88 -4.55 -7.52
CA VAL A 202 -3.08 -4.86 -6.10
C VAL A 202 -2.73 -3.67 -5.21
N VAL A 203 -1.60 -2.99 -5.45
CA VAL A 203 -1.24 -1.77 -4.70
C VAL A 203 -2.29 -0.68 -4.88
N PHE A 204 -2.73 -0.46 -6.13
CA PHE A 204 -3.72 0.55 -6.46
C PHE A 204 -5.04 0.31 -5.70
N GLN A 205 -5.60 -0.90 -5.84
CA GLN A 205 -6.86 -1.28 -5.22
C GLN A 205 -6.77 -1.29 -3.69
N GLN A 206 -5.71 -1.86 -3.12
CA GLN A 206 -5.50 -1.87 -1.68
C GLN A 206 -5.43 -0.45 -1.10
N THR A 207 -4.74 0.45 -1.80
CA THR A 207 -4.61 1.84 -1.36
C THR A 207 -5.95 2.56 -1.38
N LEU A 208 -6.76 2.36 -2.43
CA LEU A 208 -8.10 2.97 -2.53
C LEU A 208 -9.10 2.39 -1.54
N ALA A 209 -9.03 1.08 -1.28
CA ALA A 209 -9.99 0.39 -0.42
C ALA A 209 -9.68 0.59 1.07
N GLN A 210 -8.41 0.61 1.47
CA GLN A 210 -8.02 0.57 2.89
C GLN A 210 -7.57 1.90 3.47
N LYS A 211 -7.16 2.86 2.64
CA LYS A 211 -6.65 4.15 3.13
C LYS A 211 -7.77 5.19 3.20
N PRO A 212 -7.68 6.15 4.15
CA PRO A 212 -8.57 7.30 4.14
C PRO A 212 -8.49 8.07 2.81
N THR A 213 -9.61 8.63 2.36
CA THR A 213 -9.73 9.36 1.08
C THR A 213 -8.65 10.42 0.87
N GLY A 214 -8.22 11.12 1.93
CA GLY A 214 -7.13 12.10 1.84
C GLY A 214 -5.77 11.49 1.54
N HIS A 215 -5.46 10.32 2.13
CA HIS A 215 -4.23 9.59 1.84
C HIS A 215 -4.25 9.01 0.42
N ALA A 216 -5.38 8.41 0.02
CA ALA A 216 -5.59 7.93 -1.34
C ALA A 216 -5.47 9.07 -2.37
N GLY A 217 -6.02 10.25 -2.07
CA GLY A 217 -5.88 11.43 -2.92
C GLY A 217 -4.43 11.88 -3.11
N LEU A 218 -3.64 11.96 -2.04
CA LEU A 218 -2.20 12.26 -2.14
C LEU A 218 -1.45 11.20 -2.96
N PHE A 219 -1.79 9.93 -2.81
CA PHE A 219 -1.21 8.84 -3.59
C PHE A 219 -1.48 9.02 -5.09
N LEU A 220 -2.74 9.29 -5.47
CA LEU A 220 -3.11 9.56 -6.87
C LEU A 220 -2.47 10.84 -7.41
N ASP A 221 -2.28 11.86 -6.56
CA ASP A 221 -1.60 13.09 -6.95
C ASP A 221 -0.12 12.86 -7.30
N VAL A 222 0.57 12.04 -6.51
CA VAL A 222 1.97 11.64 -6.77
C VAL A 222 2.04 10.83 -8.06
N LEU A 223 1.13 9.89 -8.29
CA LEU A 223 1.06 9.10 -9.52
C LEU A 223 0.80 9.96 -10.76
N ALA A 224 -0.08 10.96 -10.64
CA ALA A 224 -0.36 11.88 -11.73
C ALA A 224 0.88 12.74 -12.05
N CYS A 225 1.59 13.21 -11.02
CA CYS A 225 2.82 13.99 -11.18
C CYS A 225 3.97 13.17 -11.79
N SER A 226 4.03 11.86 -11.52
CA SER A 226 5.04 10.97 -12.11
C SER A 226 4.69 10.48 -13.52
N GLY A 227 3.48 10.76 -14.01
CA GLY A 227 3.00 10.31 -15.32
C GLY A 227 2.73 8.80 -15.38
N ALA A 228 2.37 8.19 -14.25
CA ALA A 228 2.05 6.76 -14.17
C ALA A 228 0.92 6.38 -15.15
N ALA A 229 1.02 5.19 -15.74
CA ALA A 229 0.07 4.76 -16.77
C ALA A 229 -1.36 4.67 -16.22
N VAL A 230 -1.54 4.13 -15.02
CA VAL A 230 -2.83 4.04 -14.31
C VAL A 230 -3.57 5.37 -14.10
N MET A 231 -2.91 6.52 -14.29
CA MET A 231 -3.49 7.86 -14.14
C MET A 231 -3.88 8.53 -15.46
N ARG A 232 -3.63 7.89 -16.61
CA ARG A 232 -4.09 8.43 -17.89
C ARG A 232 -5.61 8.36 -17.98
N GLU A 233 -6.22 9.35 -18.62
CA GLU A 233 -7.68 9.44 -18.72
C GLU A 233 -8.30 8.23 -19.44
N ALA A 234 -7.61 7.67 -20.44
CA ALA A 234 -8.05 6.46 -21.13
C ALA A 234 -8.06 5.23 -20.20
N ASP A 235 -6.99 5.02 -19.44
CA ASP A 235 -6.88 3.90 -18.48
C ASP A 235 -7.90 4.05 -17.34
N LEU A 236 -8.14 5.27 -16.87
CA LEU A 236 -9.17 5.56 -15.86
C LEU A 236 -10.59 5.35 -16.39
N TYR A 237 -10.86 5.76 -17.64
CA TYR A 237 -12.14 5.50 -18.29
C TYR A 237 -12.38 3.99 -18.45
N GLU A 238 -11.40 3.25 -18.98
CA GLU A 238 -11.51 1.80 -19.17
C GLU A 238 -11.75 1.07 -17.85
N ARG A 239 -11.00 1.42 -16.80
CA ARG A 239 -11.21 0.88 -15.45
C ARG A 239 -12.63 1.17 -14.96
N ALA A 240 -13.10 2.40 -15.11
CA ALA A 240 -14.44 2.82 -14.68
C ALA A 240 -15.56 2.16 -15.48
N SER A 241 -15.29 1.77 -16.73
CA SER A 241 -16.22 1.02 -17.58
C SER A 241 -16.27 -0.46 -17.25
N ALA A 242 -15.19 -1.04 -16.72
CA ALA A 242 -15.07 -2.47 -16.42
C ALA A 242 -15.46 -2.84 -14.98
N ALA A 243 -15.27 -1.94 -14.02
CA ALA A 243 -15.57 -2.16 -12.60
C ALA A 243 -17.02 -1.80 -12.26
N SER A 244 -17.61 -2.39 -11.22
CA SER A 244 -18.96 -2.06 -10.77
C SER A 244 -19.08 -0.60 -10.31
N GLY A 245 -20.19 0.05 -10.65
CA GLY A 245 -20.49 1.44 -10.28
C GLY A 245 -20.16 1.79 -8.82
N PRO A 246 -20.70 1.10 -7.79
CA PRO A 246 -20.39 1.38 -6.38
C PRO A 246 -18.90 1.28 -6.03
N ASP A 247 -18.13 0.40 -6.68
CA ASP A 247 -16.71 0.22 -6.40
C ASP A 247 -15.84 1.39 -6.89
N MET A 248 -16.40 2.26 -7.75
CA MET A 248 -15.72 3.47 -8.22
C MET A 248 -15.82 4.67 -7.26
N ALA A 249 -16.66 4.59 -6.22
CA ALA A 249 -16.81 5.68 -5.26
C ALA A 249 -15.49 6.08 -4.55
N PRO A 250 -14.67 5.15 -4.02
CA PRO A 250 -13.37 5.49 -3.42
C PRO A 250 -12.43 6.20 -4.39
N LEU A 251 -12.35 5.73 -5.65
CA LEU A 251 -11.52 6.34 -6.69
C LEU A 251 -11.98 7.77 -6.99
N LEU A 252 -13.27 7.98 -7.23
CA LEU A 252 -13.83 9.30 -7.53
C LEU A 252 -13.58 10.31 -6.40
N LEU A 253 -13.80 9.90 -5.15
CA LEU A 253 -13.55 10.76 -3.99
C LEU A 253 -12.05 11.05 -3.81
N ALA A 254 -11.18 10.07 -4.01
CA ALA A 254 -9.73 10.26 -3.95
C ALA A 254 -9.23 11.22 -5.05
N LEU A 255 -9.72 11.08 -6.29
CA LEU A 255 -9.40 11.98 -7.40
C LEU A 255 -9.89 13.41 -7.12
N ALA A 256 -11.10 13.55 -6.58
CA ALA A 256 -11.63 14.85 -6.16
C ALA A 256 -10.81 15.46 -5.01
N ALA A 257 -10.37 14.65 -4.05
CA ALA A 257 -9.48 15.08 -2.97
C ALA A 257 -8.10 15.54 -3.50
N ALA A 258 -7.61 14.90 -4.56
CA ALA A 258 -6.39 15.28 -5.28
C ALA A 258 -6.58 16.49 -6.22
N GLY A 259 -7.80 17.02 -6.37
CA GLY A 259 -8.09 18.13 -7.28
C GLY A 259 -7.97 17.77 -8.78
N ARG A 260 -8.04 16.48 -9.13
CA ARG A 260 -7.82 15.97 -10.49
C ARG A 260 -9.13 15.93 -11.28
N ASN A 261 -9.71 17.11 -11.55
CA ASN A 261 -11.05 17.22 -12.17
C ASN A 261 -11.18 16.54 -13.54
N THR A 262 -10.15 16.56 -14.40
CA THR A 262 -10.24 15.89 -15.71
C THR A 262 -10.26 14.37 -15.57
N ALA A 263 -9.46 13.83 -14.64
CA ALA A 263 -9.48 12.41 -14.27
C ALA A 263 -10.82 12.00 -13.64
N VAL A 264 -11.42 12.84 -12.78
CA VAL A 264 -12.80 12.61 -12.28
C VAL A 264 -13.78 12.53 -13.46
N GLY A 265 -13.69 13.47 -14.41
CA GLY A 265 -14.52 13.46 -15.61
C GLY A 265 -14.39 12.17 -16.44
N ALA A 266 -13.16 11.67 -16.63
CA ALA A 266 -12.91 10.42 -17.35
C ALA A 266 -13.56 9.21 -16.65
N VAL A 267 -13.39 9.09 -15.32
CA VAL A 267 -14.02 8.01 -14.53
C VAL A 267 -15.54 8.13 -14.57
N VAL A 268 -16.09 9.33 -14.40
CA VAL A 268 -17.55 9.58 -14.48
C VAL A 268 -18.11 9.20 -15.85
N LEU A 269 -17.41 9.54 -16.93
CA LEU A 269 -17.82 9.15 -18.28
C LEU A 269 -17.81 7.63 -18.44
N GLY A 270 -16.78 6.93 -17.96
CA GLY A 270 -16.74 5.46 -17.98
C GLY A 270 -17.88 4.82 -17.19
N CYS A 271 -18.14 5.32 -15.98
CA CYS A 271 -19.27 4.87 -15.17
C CYS A 271 -20.60 5.07 -15.91
N THR A 272 -20.87 6.27 -16.42
CA THR A 272 -22.16 6.60 -17.06
C THR A 272 -22.35 5.96 -18.44
N ALA A 273 -21.28 5.56 -19.12
CA ALA A 273 -21.36 4.91 -20.43
C ALA A 273 -21.65 3.41 -20.33
N SER A 274 -21.15 2.75 -19.29
CA SER A 274 -21.17 1.28 -19.18
C SER A 274 -22.19 0.73 -18.18
N HIS A 275 -22.63 1.54 -17.22
CA HIS A 275 -23.45 1.06 -16.10
C HIS A 275 -24.94 1.27 -16.30
N ASP A 276 -25.72 0.40 -15.66
CA ASP A 276 -27.15 0.57 -15.58
C ASP A 276 -27.55 1.64 -14.55
N MET A 277 -28.83 1.94 -14.50
CA MET A 277 -29.39 2.94 -13.60
C MET A 277 -29.26 2.57 -12.12
N SER A 278 -29.35 1.27 -11.80
CA SER A 278 -29.28 0.77 -10.44
C SER A 278 -27.88 0.97 -9.89
N ASP A 279 -26.87 0.69 -10.70
CA ASP A 279 -25.45 0.89 -10.38
C ASP A 279 -25.12 2.36 -10.15
N LEU A 280 -25.67 3.29 -10.96
CA LEU A 280 -25.49 4.72 -10.70
C LEU A 280 -26.16 5.17 -9.40
N VAL A 281 -27.34 4.65 -9.04
CA VAL A 281 -27.99 4.95 -7.76
C VAL A 281 -27.13 4.43 -6.60
N LEU A 282 -26.58 3.22 -6.70
CA LEU A 282 -25.68 2.65 -5.71
C LEU A 282 -24.39 3.44 -5.59
N LEU A 283 -23.81 3.88 -6.71
CA LEU A 283 -22.64 4.75 -6.74
C LEU A 283 -22.91 6.07 -6.00
N VAL A 284 -24.01 6.77 -6.30
CA VAL A 284 -24.38 8.03 -5.62
C VAL A 284 -24.53 7.81 -4.11
N ARG A 285 -25.19 6.72 -3.72
CA ARG A 285 -25.34 6.36 -2.31
C ARG A 285 -23.99 6.10 -1.65
N GLN A 286 -23.10 5.38 -2.34
CA GLN A 286 -21.78 5.04 -1.81
C GLN A 286 -20.87 6.27 -1.72
N LEU A 287 -20.97 7.22 -2.64
CA LEU A 287 -20.28 8.51 -2.56
C LEU A 287 -20.65 9.25 -1.26
N HIS A 288 -21.94 9.33 -0.93
CA HIS A 288 -22.39 9.96 0.32
C HIS A 288 -21.94 9.19 1.57
N ASN A 289 -21.94 7.86 1.53
CA ASN A 289 -21.53 7.03 2.66
C ASN A 289 -20.03 7.16 2.99
N LEU A 290 -19.19 7.32 1.96
CA LEU A 290 -17.74 7.40 2.10
C LEU A 290 -17.21 8.82 2.28
N ASP A 291 -18.03 9.84 2.02
CA ASP A 291 -17.58 11.23 2.05
C ASP A 291 -17.22 11.69 3.47
N HIS A 292 -16.27 12.62 3.56
CA HIS A 292 -15.81 13.13 4.84
C HIS A 292 -16.75 14.23 5.36
N PRO A 293 -17.29 14.12 6.60
CA PRO A 293 -18.33 15.04 7.09
C PRO A 293 -17.89 16.50 7.19
N LEU A 294 -16.60 16.76 7.42
CA LEU A 294 -16.06 18.12 7.56
C LEU A 294 -15.62 18.77 6.24
N LYS A 295 -15.39 17.98 5.19
CA LYS A 295 -14.87 18.46 3.89
C LYS A 295 -15.50 17.63 2.77
N PRO A 296 -16.80 17.79 2.53
CA PRO A 296 -17.51 16.96 1.57
C PRO A 296 -16.95 17.19 0.17
N ARG A 297 -16.59 16.09 -0.50
CA ARG A 297 -16.12 16.06 -1.89
C ARG A 297 -17.14 15.40 -2.81
N ALA A 298 -18.10 14.67 -2.27
CA ALA A 298 -19.15 14.00 -3.05
C ALA A 298 -19.94 15.01 -3.88
N ALA A 299 -20.22 16.21 -3.36
CA ALA A 299 -20.97 17.24 -4.10
C ALA A 299 -20.32 17.61 -5.44
N ASP A 300 -18.99 17.76 -5.49
CA ASP A 300 -18.26 18.08 -6.71
C ASP A 300 -18.31 16.93 -7.72
N VAL A 301 -18.14 15.70 -7.24
CA VAL A 301 -18.24 14.47 -8.05
C VAL A 301 -19.66 14.29 -8.60
N LEU A 302 -20.68 14.47 -7.75
CA LEU A 302 -22.09 14.34 -8.11
C LEU A 302 -22.51 15.37 -9.14
N HIS A 303 -21.98 16.60 -9.05
CA HIS A 303 -22.19 17.60 -10.08
C HIS A 303 -21.67 17.12 -11.44
N GLN A 304 -20.48 16.51 -11.49
CA GLN A 304 -19.92 15.96 -12.72
C GLN A 304 -20.74 14.77 -13.25
N ILE A 305 -21.19 13.86 -12.38
CA ILE A 305 -22.09 12.75 -12.76
C ILE A 305 -23.37 13.30 -13.39
N VAL A 306 -24.02 14.28 -12.77
CA VAL A 306 -25.23 14.90 -13.31
C VAL A 306 -24.97 15.56 -14.65
N VAL A 307 -23.85 16.27 -14.82
CA VAL A 307 -23.48 16.88 -16.09
C VAL A 307 -23.32 15.81 -17.18
N ALA A 308 -22.59 14.74 -16.90
CA ALA A 308 -22.36 13.65 -17.83
C ALA A 308 -23.68 12.94 -18.23
N VAL A 309 -24.54 12.61 -17.26
CA VAL A 309 -25.86 12.01 -17.51
C VAL A 309 -26.73 12.94 -18.37
N VAL A 310 -26.79 14.24 -18.03
CA VAL A 310 -27.62 15.20 -18.77
C VAL A 310 -27.16 15.35 -20.23
N GLN A 311 -25.85 15.30 -20.46
CA GLN A 311 -25.26 15.43 -21.78
C GLN A 311 -25.41 14.16 -22.62
N ASN A 312 -25.15 12.99 -22.04
CA ASN A 312 -24.99 11.75 -22.79
C ASN A 312 -26.23 10.84 -22.81
N TRP A 313 -27.12 10.93 -21.81
CA TRP A 313 -28.27 10.03 -21.73
C TRP A 313 -29.52 10.57 -22.48
N PRO A 314 -30.39 9.67 -22.97
CA PRO A 314 -31.75 10.00 -23.40
C PRO A 314 -32.59 10.63 -22.27
N MET A 315 -33.53 11.52 -22.61
CA MET A 315 -34.40 12.17 -21.60
C MET A 315 -35.24 11.19 -20.78
N GLU A 316 -35.62 10.05 -21.36
CA GLU A 316 -36.43 9.03 -20.71
C GLU A 316 -35.65 8.33 -19.59
N GLU A 317 -34.40 7.95 -19.87
CA GLU A 317 -33.50 7.37 -18.87
C GLU A 317 -33.16 8.37 -17.77
N GLN A 318 -32.94 9.64 -18.13
CA GLN A 318 -32.74 10.72 -17.14
C GLN A 318 -33.93 10.85 -16.19
N ALA A 319 -35.17 10.83 -16.70
CA ALA A 319 -36.36 10.95 -15.87
C ALA A 319 -36.56 9.72 -14.99
N THR A 320 -36.26 8.53 -15.50
CA THR A 320 -36.34 7.29 -14.74
C THR A 320 -35.29 7.27 -13.61
N LEU A 321 -34.06 7.75 -13.87
CA LEU A 321 -33.02 7.91 -12.85
C LEU A 321 -33.43 8.90 -11.76
N VAL A 322 -34.08 10.03 -12.11
CA VAL A 322 -34.62 10.97 -11.12
C VAL A 322 -35.60 10.28 -10.17
N VAL A 323 -36.49 9.44 -10.70
CA VAL A 323 -37.46 8.67 -9.90
C VAL A 323 -36.74 7.64 -9.02
N ALA A 324 -35.77 6.92 -9.58
CA ALA A 324 -34.98 5.91 -8.85
C ALA A 324 -34.19 6.54 -7.68
N LEU A 325 -33.52 7.68 -7.91
CA LEU A 325 -32.83 8.43 -6.86
C LEU A 325 -33.79 8.87 -5.74
N ALA A 326 -34.97 9.40 -6.10
CA ALA A 326 -35.97 9.79 -5.12
C ALA A 326 -36.49 8.60 -4.29
N GLN A 327 -36.72 7.45 -4.93
CA GLN A 327 -37.15 6.22 -4.26
C GLN A 327 -36.07 5.63 -3.35
N ALA A 328 -34.79 5.83 -3.70
CA ALA A 328 -33.65 5.44 -2.87
C ALA A 328 -33.39 6.41 -1.69
N GLY A 329 -34.21 7.46 -1.51
CA GLY A 329 -34.03 8.46 -0.45
C GLY A 329 -33.03 9.57 -0.78
N LEU A 330 -32.49 9.60 -2.01
CA LEU A 330 -31.53 10.59 -2.49
C LEU A 330 -32.26 11.80 -3.12
N THR A 331 -33.14 12.42 -2.33
CA THR A 331 -34.06 13.47 -2.80
C THR A 331 -33.34 14.75 -3.24
N HIS A 332 -32.24 15.10 -2.58
CA HIS A 332 -31.40 16.24 -2.97
C HIS A 332 -30.79 16.05 -4.37
N ASP A 333 -30.18 14.88 -4.61
CA ASP A 333 -29.52 14.55 -5.89
C ASP A 333 -30.55 14.43 -7.02
N SER A 334 -31.71 13.84 -6.74
CA SER A 334 -32.87 13.81 -7.64
C SER A 334 -33.32 15.23 -8.04
N GLY A 335 -33.37 16.15 -7.08
CA GLY A 335 -33.67 17.57 -7.32
C GLY A 335 -32.60 18.30 -8.14
N LEU A 336 -31.33 18.00 -7.89
CA LEU A 336 -30.19 18.57 -8.62
C LEU A 336 -30.22 18.11 -10.09
N LEU A 337 -30.40 16.82 -10.35
CA LEU A 337 -30.55 16.27 -11.70
C LEU A 337 -31.78 16.86 -12.41
N THR A 338 -32.92 16.96 -11.72
CA THR A 338 -34.14 17.56 -12.27
C THR A 338 -33.92 19.00 -12.71
N THR A 339 -33.28 19.80 -11.85
CA THR A 339 -33.03 21.22 -12.12
C THR A 339 -32.11 21.37 -13.33
N ARG A 340 -31.04 20.58 -13.41
CA ARG A 340 -30.07 20.63 -14.51
C ARG A 340 -30.67 20.15 -15.82
N ALA A 341 -31.39 19.01 -15.82
CA ALA A 341 -32.04 18.47 -17.00
C ALA A 341 -33.16 19.38 -17.54
N ALA A 342 -33.94 20.00 -16.65
CA ALA A 342 -34.97 20.96 -17.05
C ALA A 342 -34.39 22.25 -17.64
N ALA A 343 -33.21 22.69 -17.17
CA ALA A 343 -32.51 23.86 -17.70
C ALA A 343 -31.96 23.61 -19.10
N SER A 344 -31.48 22.39 -19.39
CA SER A 344 -30.95 22.03 -20.71
C SER A 344 -32.04 21.60 -21.70
N ARG A 345 -33.16 21.04 -21.23
CA ARG A 345 -34.20 20.43 -22.07
C ARG A 345 -35.62 20.83 -21.57
N PRO A 346 -36.33 21.77 -22.24
CA PRO A 346 -37.61 22.30 -21.77
C PRO A 346 -38.72 21.24 -21.59
N LYS A 347 -38.72 20.17 -22.39
CA LYS A 347 -39.70 19.07 -22.34
C LYS A 347 -39.46 18.08 -21.20
N PHE A 348 -38.34 18.19 -20.47
CA PHE A 348 -37.98 17.24 -19.44
C PHE A 348 -39.01 17.18 -18.30
N ARG A 349 -39.55 18.33 -17.87
CA ARG A 349 -40.53 18.40 -16.76
C ARG A 349 -41.83 17.66 -17.07
N SER A 350 -42.35 17.78 -18.30
CA SER A 350 -43.54 17.04 -18.70
C SER A 350 -43.30 15.52 -18.72
N LEU A 351 -42.12 15.11 -19.18
CA LEU A 351 -41.73 13.71 -19.25
C LEU A 351 -41.53 13.11 -17.84
N LEU A 352 -40.85 13.84 -16.96
CA LEU A 352 -40.69 13.46 -15.56
C LEU A 352 -42.04 13.27 -14.86
N LYS A 353 -43.00 14.17 -15.10
CA LYS A 353 -44.36 14.05 -14.56
C LYS A 353 -45.05 12.78 -15.06
N SER A 354 -44.92 12.45 -16.36
CA SER A 354 -45.50 11.20 -16.88
C SER A 354 -44.88 9.96 -16.22
N GLU A 355 -43.55 9.90 -16.10
CA GLU A 355 -42.88 8.76 -15.46
C GLU A 355 -43.25 8.61 -13.97
N GLN A 356 -43.30 9.71 -13.21
CA GLN A 356 -43.77 9.68 -11.82
C GLN A 356 -45.20 9.14 -11.68
N THR A 357 -46.10 9.48 -12.62
CA THR A 357 -47.51 9.04 -12.59
C THR A 357 -47.75 7.64 -13.14
N LYS A 358 -46.78 7.05 -13.85
CA LYS A 358 -46.89 5.74 -14.52
C LYS A 358 -47.24 4.60 -13.56
N HIS A 359 -46.70 4.66 -12.34
CA HIS A 359 -46.99 3.67 -11.30
C HIS A 359 -48.28 3.97 -10.52
N ALA A 360 -48.60 5.25 -10.30
CA ALA A 360 -49.83 5.66 -9.63
C ALA A 360 -51.10 5.33 -10.45
N GLN A 361 -51.03 5.45 -11.78
CA GLN A 361 -52.16 5.16 -12.67
C GLN A 361 -52.52 3.67 -12.72
N LYS A 362 -51.57 2.74 -12.50
CA LYS A 362 -51.87 1.30 -12.49
C LYS A 362 -52.73 0.89 -11.29
N VAL A 363 -52.45 1.42 -10.10
CA VAL A 363 -53.18 1.12 -8.85
C VAL A 363 -54.59 1.72 -8.84
N LEU A 364 -54.78 2.85 -9.51
CA LEU A 364 -56.08 3.52 -9.64
C LEU A 364 -56.89 3.08 -10.86
N SER A 365 -56.33 2.21 -11.72
CA SER A 365 -57.05 1.68 -12.87
C SER A 365 -58.13 0.68 -12.43
N ARG A 366 -59.37 0.85 -12.93
CA ARG A 366 -60.51 -0.05 -12.68
C ARG A 366 -60.20 -1.52 -13.04
N THR A 367 -59.25 -1.77 -13.92
CA THR A 367 -58.80 -3.10 -14.33
C THR A 367 -57.97 -3.82 -13.28
N PHE A 368 -57.20 -3.11 -12.44
CA PHE A 368 -56.47 -3.70 -11.32
C PHE A 368 -57.43 -4.29 -10.27
N TRP A 369 -58.48 -3.54 -9.93
CA TRP A 369 -59.50 -3.96 -8.97
C TRP A 369 -60.50 -5.00 -9.50
N ARG A 370 -60.52 -5.28 -10.81
CA ARG A 370 -61.43 -6.28 -11.42
C ARG A 370 -60.90 -7.71 -11.42
N LYS A 371 -59.64 -7.96 -11.05
CA LYS A 371 -59.02 -9.29 -11.16
C LYS A 371 -59.18 -10.19 -9.91
N GLY A 372 -59.94 -9.76 -8.90
CA GLY A 372 -60.14 -10.50 -7.64
C GLY A 372 -61.50 -11.16 -7.43
N SER A 373 -62.39 -11.21 -8.43
CA SER A 373 -63.78 -11.67 -8.25
C SER A 373 -64.21 -12.80 -9.21
N HIS A 374 -63.29 -13.67 -9.61
CA HIS A 374 -63.61 -14.89 -10.37
C HIS A 374 -62.83 -16.11 -9.87
N ASP A 375 -62.91 -16.39 -8.57
CA ASP A 375 -62.84 -17.78 -8.10
C ASP A 375 -64.29 -18.22 -7.82
N GLY A 376 -64.90 -18.83 -8.84
CA GLY A 376 -66.11 -19.61 -8.66
C GLY A 376 -65.78 -20.93 -7.96
N PRO A 377 -66.66 -21.44 -7.09
CA PRO A 377 -66.42 -22.71 -6.42
C PRO A 377 -66.42 -23.84 -7.45
N THR A 378 -65.26 -24.48 -7.63
CA THR A 378 -65.14 -25.76 -8.33
C THR A 378 -65.86 -26.82 -7.51
N ALA A 379 -67.03 -27.22 -8.01
CA ALA A 379 -67.79 -28.35 -7.50
C ALA A 379 -66.99 -29.65 -7.71
N LEU A 380 -66.76 -30.36 -6.61
CA LEU A 380 -66.32 -31.75 -6.58
C LEU A 380 -67.49 -32.65 -6.98
N SER A 381 -67.35 -33.37 -8.08
CA SER A 381 -68.16 -34.55 -8.41
C SER A 381 -67.35 -35.48 -9.31
N GLY A 382 -67.08 -36.70 -8.83
CA GLY A 382 -66.38 -37.77 -9.53
C GLY A 382 -65.54 -38.60 -8.58
#